data_AF-A0A6N8Y8G3-F1
#
_entry.id   AF-A0A6N8Y8G3-F1
#
_cell.length_a   1.000
_cell.length_b   1.000
_cell.length_c   1.000
_cell.angle_alpha   90.00
_cell.angle_beta   90.00
_cell.angle_gamma   90.00
#
_symmetry.space_group_name_H-M   'P 1'
#
loop_
_entity.id
_entity.type
_entity.pdbx_description
1 polymer ?
#
loop_
_entity_poly.entity_id
_entity_poly.type
_entity_poly.pdbx_seq_one_letter_code
_entity_poly.pdbx_strand_id
1 'polypeptide(L)'
;MSELFRIYVGEEEIYSGHLADIPDYYRSNLVEAISEWGECLSKSGFRELLYSSLHWYNLKTYYCGDCEKESDEEGVCGDCGGEFSEIFVHKRDPGIDKIMMCIGLIDRVEMEIL
;
A
#
# COMPACT_ATOMS: atom_id res chain seq x y z
N MET A 1 -10.86 19.70 0.60
CA MET A 1 -11.65 18.74 -0.18
C MET A 1 -11.30 17.38 0.35
N SER A 2 -12.28 16.51 0.53
CA SER A 2 -12.03 15.14 0.98
C SER A 2 -12.43 14.19 -0.12
N GLU A 3 -11.51 13.32 -0.54
CA GLU A 3 -11.75 12.33 -1.58
C GLU A 3 -12.20 11.02 -0.94
N LEU A 4 -13.29 10.45 -1.41
CA LEU A 4 -13.74 9.11 -1.04
C LEU A 4 -13.37 8.13 -2.16
N PHE A 5 -12.60 7.11 -1.83
CA PHE A 5 -12.25 6.02 -2.73
C PHE A 5 -13.13 4.82 -2.47
N ARG A 6 -13.55 4.15 -3.55
CA ARG A 6 -14.18 2.83 -3.51
C ARG A 6 -13.47 1.90 -4.48
N ILE A 7 -13.06 0.72 -4.02
CA ILE A 7 -12.28 -0.24 -4.80
C ILE A 7 -13.06 -1.54 -4.91
N TYR A 8 -13.14 -2.08 -6.13
CA TYR A 8 -14.00 -3.20 -6.45
C TYR A 8 -13.25 -4.40 -7.05
N VAL A 9 -13.79 -5.58 -6.79
CA VAL A 9 -13.49 -6.84 -7.47
C VAL A 9 -14.80 -7.37 -8.06
N GLY A 10 -15.02 -7.14 -9.36
CA GLY A 10 -16.30 -7.42 -10.00
C GLY A 10 -17.41 -6.54 -9.43
N GLU A 11 -18.40 -7.13 -8.77
CA GLU A 11 -19.50 -6.40 -8.11
C GLU A 11 -19.24 -6.15 -6.62
N GLU A 12 -18.22 -6.77 -6.03
CA GLU A 12 -17.92 -6.64 -4.61
C GLU A 12 -17.06 -5.39 -4.34
N GLU A 13 -17.51 -4.54 -3.43
CA GLU A 13 -16.70 -3.47 -2.86
C GLU A 13 -15.75 -4.06 -1.80
N ILE A 14 -14.45 -4.02 -2.07
CA ILE A 14 -13.46 -4.55 -1.14
C ILE A 14 -12.94 -3.49 -0.17
N TYR A 15 -13.00 -2.22 -0.53
CA TYR A 15 -12.55 -1.10 0.29
C TYR A 15 -13.36 0.16 -0.01
N SER A 16 -13.69 0.91 1.04
CA SER A 16 -14.14 2.31 0.93
C SER A 16 -13.52 3.16 2.03
N GLY A 17 -13.02 4.34 1.68
CA GLY A 17 -12.39 5.25 2.64
C GLY A 17 -11.66 6.42 2.00
N HIS A 18 -11.05 7.26 2.84
CA HIS A 18 -10.35 8.48 2.40
C HIS A 18 -8.86 8.27 2.09
N LEU A 19 -8.37 7.03 2.18
CA LEU A 19 -6.95 6.69 2.03
C LEU A 19 -6.01 7.56 2.90
N ALA A 20 -6.52 8.10 4.02
CA ALA A 20 -5.74 8.98 4.90
C ALA A 20 -4.53 8.28 5.53
N ASP A 21 -4.58 6.95 5.63
CA ASP A 21 -3.50 6.10 6.11
C ASP A 21 -2.35 5.95 5.09
N ILE A 22 -2.54 6.40 3.84
CA ILE A 22 -1.49 6.47 2.82
C ILE A 22 -0.75 7.81 2.96
N PRO A 23 0.60 7.81 3.01
CA PRO A 23 1.39 9.03 3.04
C PRO A 23 1.08 9.94 1.85
N ASP A 24 1.06 11.25 2.10
CA ASP A 24 0.57 12.27 1.17
C ASP A 24 1.18 12.21 -0.23
N TYR A 25 2.48 11.89 -0.33
CA TYR A 25 3.18 11.74 -1.61
C TYR A 25 2.55 10.65 -2.48
N TYR A 26 2.34 9.45 -1.91
CA TYR A 26 1.74 8.33 -2.63
C TYR A 26 0.25 8.54 -2.88
N ARG A 27 -0.45 9.14 -1.91
CA ARG A 27 -1.88 9.45 -2.04
C ARG A 27 -2.13 10.45 -3.17
N SER A 28 -1.32 11.51 -3.25
CA SER A 28 -1.46 12.53 -4.30
C SER A 28 -1.23 11.96 -5.70
N ASN A 29 -0.19 11.13 -5.87
CA ASN A 29 0.09 10.45 -7.14
C ASN A 29 -1.08 9.53 -7.55
N LEU A 30 -1.66 8.80 -6.59
CA LEU A 30 -2.80 7.92 -6.84
C LEU A 30 -4.05 8.72 -7.25
N VAL A 31 -4.36 9.80 -6.53
CA VAL A 31 -5.48 10.70 -6.84
C VAL A 31 -5.32 11.29 -8.23
N GLU A 32 -4.15 11.85 -8.55
CA GLU A 32 -3.85 12.46 -9.85
C GLU A 32 -4.02 11.43 -10.96
N ALA A 33 -3.40 10.27 -10.83
CA ALA A 33 -3.44 9.25 -11.86
C ALA A 33 -4.85 8.66 -12.08
N ILE A 34 -5.63 8.46 -11.02
CA ILE A 34 -7.02 8.02 -11.15
C ILE A 34 -7.87 9.11 -11.81
N SER A 35 -7.66 10.38 -11.43
CA SER A 35 -8.41 11.52 -11.99
C SER A 35 -8.13 11.72 -13.48
N GLU A 36 -6.88 11.57 -13.89
CA GLU A 36 -6.46 11.78 -15.28
C GLU A 36 -6.78 10.57 -16.17
N TRP A 37 -6.51 9.36 -15.68
CA TRP A 37 -6.46 8.17 -16.53
C TRP A 37 -7.54 7.14 -16.20
N GLY A 38 -8.23 7.26 -15.06
CA GLY A 38 -9.15 6.24 -14.55
C GLY A 38 -10.13 5.73 -15.61
N GLU A 39 -10.85 6.61 -16.30
CA GLU A 39 -11.83 6.19 -17.31
C GLU A 39 -11.22 5.48 -18.53
N CYS A 40 -9.93 5.67 -18.78
CA CYS A 40 -9.20 5.12 -19.93
C CYS A 40 -8.41 3.85 -19.59
N LEU A 41 -8.23 3.53 -18.30
CA LEU A 41 -7.41 2.40 -17.90
C LEU A 41 -8.14 1.08 -18.12
N SER A 42 -7.44 0.12 -18.74
CA SER A 42 -7.85 -1.27 -18.71
C SER A 42 -7.74 -1.82 -17.27
N LYS A 43 -8.39 -2.96 -17.00
CA LYS A 43 -8.25 -3.66 -15.71
C LYS A 43 -6.78 -3.85 -15.31
N SER A 44 -5.92 -4.24 -16.26
CA SER A 44 -4.48 -4.39 -16.01
C SER A 44 -3.81 -3.07 -15.63
N GLY A 45 -4.15 -1.98 -16.32
CA GLY A 45 -3.60 -0.65 -16.04
C GLY A 45 -3.99 -0.14 -14.65
N PHE A 46 -5.23 -0.38 -14.20
CA PHE A 46 -5.65 -0.05 -12.83
C PHE A 46 -4.84 -0.80 -11.77
N ARG A 47 -4.57 -2.08 -11.99
CA ARG A 47 -3.79 -2.91 -11.06
C ARG A 47 -2.36 -2.42 -10.94
N GLU A 48 -1.73 -2.09 -12.07
CA GLU A 48 -0.38 -1.55 -12.11
C GLU A 48 -0.31 -0.17 -11.44
N LEU A 49 -1.31 0.69 -11.68
CA LEU A 49 -1.39 1.99 -11.04
C LEU A 49 -1.51 1.88 -9.51
N LEU A 50 -2.43 1.05 -9.02
CA LEU A 50 -2.57 0.81 -7.59
C LEU A 50 -1.30 0.19 -7.00
N TYR A 51 -0.72 -0.80 -7.68
CA TYR A 51 0.47 -1.49 -7.17
C TYR A 51 1.66 -0.55 -7.08
N SER A 52 1.92 0.25 -8.12
CA SER A 52 3.00 1.25 -8.11
C SER A 52 2.79 2.31 -7.02
N SER A 53 1.56 2.76 -6.81
CA SER A 53 1.21 3.74 -5.77
C SER A 53 1.28 3.18 -4.35
N LEU A 54 1.12 1.86 -4.18
CA LEU A 54 1.09 1.19 -2.87
C LEU A 54 2.30 0.29 -2.60
N HIS A 55 3.28 0.23 -3.51
CA HIS A 55 4.44 -0.67 -3.36
C HIS A 55 5.22 -0.40 -2.07
N TRP A 56 5.31 0.87 -1.66
CA TRP A 56 5.91 1.31 -0.40
C TRP A 56 5.38 0.56 0.82
N TYR A 57 4.11 0.18 0.79
CA TYR A 57 3.44 -0.45 1.92
C TYR A 57 3.99 -1.84 2.23
N ASN A 58 4.52 -2.53 1.22
CA ASN A 58 5.15 -3.84 1.37
C ASN A 58 6.66 -3.80 1.60
N LEU A 59 7.24 -2.61 1.81
CA LEU A 59 8.64 -2.50 2.17
C LEU A 59 8.89 -3.14 3.53
N LYS A 60 9.94 -3.94 3.58
CA LYS A 60 10.39 -4.65 4.77
C LYS A 60 11.83 -4.31 5.06
N THR A 61 12.19 -4.42 6.34
CA THR A 61 13.54 -4.27 6.86
C THR A 61 13.81 -5.37 7.88
N TYR A 62 15.05 -5.51 8.30
CA TYR A 62 15.45 -6.42 9.36
C TYR A 62 15.66 -5.65 10.65
N TYR A 63 15.03 -6.11 11.73
CA TYR A 63 15.05 -5.44 13.02
C TYR A 63 15.45 -6.39 14.14
N CYS A 64 16.40 -5.95 14.97
CA CYS A 64 16.84 -6.67 16.15
C CYS A 64 16.03 -6.20 17.36
N GLY A 65 15.20 -7.08 17.92
CA GLY A 65 14.36 -6.77 19.08
C GLY A 65 15.12 -6.51 20.39
N ASP A 66 16.39 -6.94 20.48
CA ASP A 66 17.18 -6.82 21.71
C ASP A 66 17.87 -5.47 21.86
N CYS A 67 18.29 -4.86 20.74
CA CYS A 67 19.02 -3.58 20.74
C CYS A 67 18.41 -2.52 19.82
N GLU A 68 17.24 -2.80 19.25
CA GLU A 68 16.44 -1.91 18.41
C GLU A 68 17.16 -1.44 17.13
N LYS A 69 18.14 -2.20 16.65
CA LYS A 69 18.90 -1.88 15.45
C LYS A 69 18.20 -2.38 14.19
N GLU A 70 18.25 -1.57 13.14
CA GLU A 70 17.79 -1.91 11.79
C GLU A 70 18.95 -2.36 10.90
N SER A 71 18.64 -3.21 9.92
CA SER A 71 19.56 -3.76 8.93
C SER A 71 18.83 -4.00 7.60
N ASP A 72 19.57 -3.89 6.49
CA ASP A 72 19.07 -4.28 5.17
C ASP A 72 19.33 -5.77 4.87
N GLU A 73 20.12 -6.43 5.73
CA GLU A 73 20.53 -7.83 5.59
C GLU A 73 19.99 -8.70 6.75
N GLU A 74 19.62 -9.94 6.41
CA GLU A 74 19.29 -10.98 7.38
C GLU A 74 20.52 -11.42 8.18
N GLY A 75 20.29 -12.01 9.36
CA GLY A 75 21.35 -12.65 10.14
C GLY A 75 21.38 -12.19 11.59
N VAL A 76 22.60 -12.04 12.12
CA VAL A 76 22.84 -11.73 13.53
C VAL A 76 23.29 -10.29 13.68
N CYS A 77 22.74 -9.58 14.67
CA CYS A 77 23.12 -8.22 14.99
C CYS A 77 24.56 -8.17 15.49
N GLY A 78 25.42 -7.43 14.78
CA GLY A 78 26.83 -7.26 15.13
C GLY A 78 27.07 -6.52 16.46
N ASP A 79 26.05 -5.85 17.01
CA ASP A 79 26.18 -5.03 18.22
C ASP A 79 25.85 -5.82 19.50
N CYS A 80 24.81 -6.65 19.47
CA CYS A 80 24.34 -7.39 20.65
C CYS A 80 24.37 -8.92 20.50
N GLY A 81 24.59 -9.44 19.29
CA GLY A 81 24.53 -10.87 19.00
C GLY A 81 23.11 -11.45 18.91
N GLY A 82 22.07 -10.62 19.04
CA GLY A 82 20.66 -11.03 18.85
C GLY A 82 20.33 -11.28 17.38
N GLU A 83 19.27 -12.04 17.11
CA GLU A 83 18.82 -12.33 15.74
C GLU A 83 18.04 -11.16 15.15
N PHE A 84 18.27 -10.88 13.87
CA PHE A 84 17.42 -9.99 13.10
C PHE A 84 16.14 -10.71 12.68
N SER A 85 15.01 -10.01 12.80
CA SER A 85 13.71 -10.47 12.32
C SER A 85 13.19 -9.54 11.23
N GLU A 86 12.56 -10.11 10.20
CA GLU A 86 11.95 -9.31 9.13
C GLU A 86 10.68 -8.62 9.65
N ILE A 87 10.61 -7.30 9.48
CA ILE A 87 9.45 -6.48 9.86
C ILE A 87 9.04 -5.56 8.72
N PHE A 88 7.78 -5.10 8.73
CA PHE A 88 7.34 -4.04 7.82
C PHE A 88 7.87 -2.68 8.29
N VAL A 89 8.38 -1.88 7.35
CA VAL A 89 8.86 -0.52 7.61
C VAL A 89 7.73 0.40 8.09
N HIS A 90 6.49 0.10 7.69
CA HIS A 90 5.32 0.89 8.01
C HIS A 90 4.32 0.10 8.84
N LYS A 91 3.55 0.84 9.65
CA LYS A 91 2.42 0.27 10.37
C LYS A 91 1.38 -0.27 9.39
N ARG A 92 0.91 -1.50 9.65
CA ARG A 92 -0.12 -2.15 8.83
C ARG A 92 -1.52 -1.61 9.14
N ASP A 93 -2.28 -1.37 8.09
CA ASP A 93 -3.69 -1.05 8.06
C ASP A 93 -4.49 -2.20 7.37
N PRO A 94 -5.53 -2.75 8.01
CA PRO A 94 -6.32 -3.85 7.44
C PRO A 94 -7.00 -3.51 6.10
N GLY A 95 -7.36 -2.25 5.87
CA GLY A 95 -7.95 -1.80 4.61
C GLY A 95 -6.93 -1.85 3.48
N ILE A 96 -5.75 -1.28 3.69
CA ILE A 96 -4.65 -1.34 2.71
C ILE A 96 -4.16 -2.77 2.51
N ASP A 97 -4.10 -3.60 3.57
CA ASP A 97 -3.80 -5.03 3.45
C ASP A 97 -4.76 -5.73 2.50
N LYS A 98 -6.06 -5.46 2.62
CA LYS A 98 -7.08 -6.05 1.74
C LYS A 98 -6.89 -5.61 0.29
N ILE A 99 -6.60 -4.32 0.05
CA ILE A 99 -6.29 -3.81 -1.29
C ILE A 99 -5.09 -4.56 -1.88
N MET A 100 -3.98 -4.67 -1.13
CA MET A 100 -2.76 -5.32 -1.60
C MET A 100 -2.92 -6.82 -1.83
N MET A 101 -3.64 -7.53 -0.96
CA MET A 101 -3.92 -8.96 -1.15
C MET A 101 -4.79 -9.22 -2.39
N CYS A 102 -5.74 -8.34 -2.67
CA CYS A 102 -6.67 -8.47 -3.80
C CYS A 102 -6.17 -7.78 -5.06
N ILE A 103 -4.97 -7.21 -5.09
CA ILE A 103 -4.55 -6.28 -6.15
C ILE A 103 -4.60 -6.88 -7.55
N GLY A 104 -4.32 -8.18 -7.68
CA GLY A 104 -4.40 -8.90 -8.96
C GLY A 104 -5.84 -9.18 -9.44
N LEU A 105 -6.84 -8.94 -8.60
CA LEU A 105 -8.26 -9.17 -8.87
C LEU A 105 -9.03 -7.85 -9.06
N ILE A 106 -8.51 -6.73 -8.55
CA ILE A 106 -9.13 -5.42 -8.68
C ILE A 106 -9.38 -5.09 -10.15
N ASP A 107 -10.56 -4.58 -10.43
CA ASP A 107 -10.95 -4.21 -11.80
C ASP A 107 -11.61 -2.85 -11.95
N ARG A 108 -11.97 -2.19 -10.83
CA ARG A 108 -12.52 -0.83 -10.84
C ARG A 108 -12.15 -0.08 -9.56
N VAL A 109 -11.84 1.20 -9.73
CA VAL A 109 -11.70 2.18 -8.63
C VAL A 109 -12.58 3.38 -8.96
N GLU A 110 -13.36 3.82 -7.99
CA GLU A 110 -14.20 5.01 -8.08
C GLU A 110 -13.70 6.05 -7.09
N MET A 111 -13.70 7.32 -7.51
CA MET A 111 -13.31 8.45 -6.68
C MET A 111 -14.43 9.49 -6.68
N GLU A 112 -14.84 9.91 -5.48
CA GLU A 112 -15.87 10.92 -5.27
C GLU A 112 -15.25 12.09 -4.49
N ILE A 113 -15.36 13.31 -5.04
CA ILE A 113 -14.86 14.53 -4.42
C ILE A 113 -15.99 15.14 -3.57
N LEU A 114 -15.76 15.27 -2.26
CA LEU A 114 -16.69 15.88 -1.29
C LEU A 114 -16.27 17.30 -0.91
#